data_AF-A0A8R1HNU5-F1
#
_entry.id   AF-A0A8R1HNU5-F1
#
_cell.length_a   1.000
_cell.length_b   1.000
_cell.length_c   1.000
_cell.angle_alpha   90.00
_cell.angle_beta   90.00
_cell.angle_gamma   90.00
#
_symmetry.space_group_name_H-M   'P 1'
#
loop_
_entity.id
_entity.type
_entity.pdbx_description
1 polymer ?
#
loop_
_entity_poly.entity_id
_entity_poly.type
_entity_poly.pdbx_seq_one_letter_code
_entity_poly.pdbx_strand_id
1 'polypeptide(L)'
;MKKKVTWKFKSRKLREQQKTSECVIPQVDPWDPSILRYYSKAPPLNCNPIQVQAVKSFENGILTFDPTVLKSVKCYKIVIRHYENVTDLDVIHDEPVLLNLTDTSSIAVDDEIFEVTCESDGILKQQVYKYHFAQVVPKKDGLNIKNRKIEESSPDFPSVIMIGIDSMSRSNFVRQMPKTYKYMLETGFIDLKGHMKIHDNTYGNTLAILTGKRGVSVGEFAAEMNESWHIAFDEFDFVWKQFNENGYATFYAEDRPDIGTFTFKNLLLGFLQQPTDHYLRPFWISAFWSLVSRRSVASCYDSKPQHLLQLEYLQRYIWVFNFYRLRFFFTMMRDNLYA
;
A
#
# COMPACT_ATOMS: atom_id res chain seq x y z
N MET A 1 -24.72 33.86 12.71
CA MET A 1 -25.55 33.33 11.59
C MET A 1 -24.70 32.43 10.70
N LYS A 2 -24.84 31.10 10.82
CA LYS A 2 -24.12 30.12 9.98
C LYS A 2 -24.91 29.93 8.67
N LYS A 3 -24.36 30.38 7.54
CA LYS A 3 -24.93 30.10 6.21
C LYS A 3 -24.70 28.61 5.89
N LYS A 4 -25.79 27.82 5.89
CA LYS A 4 -25.81 26.49 5.29
C LYS A 4 -25.58 26.66 3.78
N VAL A 5 -24.42 26.27 3.29
CA VAL A 5 -24.19 26.07 1.85
C VAL A 5 -24.82 24.73 1.49
N THR A 6 -26.03 24.77 0.92
CA THR A 6 -26.68 23.61 0.32
C THR A 6 -26.13 23.41 -1.08
N TRP A 7 -25.37 22.33 -1.28
CA TRP A 7 -24.99 21.86 -2.60
C TRP A 7 -26.23 21.31 -3.32
N LYS A 8 -26.99 22.18 -3.99
CA LYS A 8 -27.94 21.76 -5.02
C LYS A 8 -27.13 21.34 -6.25
N PHE A 9 -26.57 20.13 -6.22
CA PHE A 9 -26.24 19.44 -7.46
C PHE A 9 -27.50 19.43 -8.33
N LYS A 10 -27.36 19.74 -9.63
CA LYS A 10 -28.44 19.68 -10.62
C LYS A 10 -28.89 18.23 -10.83
N SER A 11 -29.49 17.60 -9.82
CA SER A 11 -30.17 16.31 -9.92
C SER A 11 -31.39 16.36 -10.86
N ARG A 12 -31.86 17.57 -11.19
CA ARG A 12 -33.01 17.79 -12.06
C ARG A 12 -32.78 17.35 -13.52
N LYS A 13 -31.54 17.47 -14.04
CA LYS A 13 -31.24 17.00 -15.41
C LYS A 13 -31.08 15.48 -15.53
N LEU A 14 -30.67 14.79 -14.46
CA LEU A 14 -30.57 13.33 -14.46
C LEU A 14 -31.96 12.68 -14.37
N ARG A 15 -32.93 13.32 -13.71
CA ARG A 15 -34.31 12.79 -13.61
C ARG A 15 -35.13 12.94 -14.89
N GLU A 16 -34.83 13.90 -15.75
CA GLU A 16 -35.58 14.07 -17.02
C GLU A 16 -35.22 13.02 -18.08
N GLN A 17 -34.05 12.35 -17.97
CA GLN A 17 -33.66 11.25 -18.86
C GLN A 17 -34.25 9.89 -18.47
N GLN A 18 -34.88 9.77 -17.30
CA GLN A 18 -35.54 8.54 -16.82
C GLN A 18 -36.97 8.35 -17.34
N LYS A 19 -37.31 8.94 -18.51
CA LYS A 19 -38.59 8.68 -19.20
C LYS A 19 -38.57 7.42 -20.05
N THR A 20 -37.40 6.82 -20.25
CA THR A 20 -37.22 5.51 -20.86
C THR A 20 -36.68 4.56 -19.79
N SER A 21 -37.10 3.29 -19.79
CA SER A 21 -36.66 2.22 -18.88
C SER A 21 -35.19 1.80 -19.07
N GLU A 22 -34.36 2.65 -19.70
CA GLU A 22 -32.97 2.40 -20.00
C GLU A 22 -32.05 3.17 -19.03
N CYS A 23 -31.11 2.45 -18.41
CA CYS A 23 -30.06 3.06 -17.62
C CYS A 23 -29.02 3.72 -18.54
N VAL A 24 -29.11 5.03 -18.74
CA VAL A 24 -28.14 5.79 -19.53
C VAL A 24 -26.99 6.22 -18.62
N ILE A 25 -25.81 5.63 -18.82
CA ILE A 25 -24.59 6.04 -18.11
C ILE A 25 -24.12 7.40 -18.66
N PRO A 26 -24.02 8.45 -17.82
CA PRO A 26 -23.61 9.77 -18.28
C PRO A 26 -22.17 9.76 -18.79
N GLN A 27 -21.95 10.27 -20.00
CA GLN A 27 -20.61 10.52 -20.52
C GLN A 27 -20.12 11.86 -19.98
N VAL A 28 -19.17 11.83 -19.05
CA VAL A 28 -18.59 13.03 -18.43
C VAL A 28 -17.31 13.42 -19.17
N ASP A 29 -17.26 14.66 -19.69
CA ASP A 29 -16.03 15.24 -20.24
C ASP A 29 -15.05 15.58 -19.08
N PRO A 30 -13.86 14.96 -19.03
CA PRO A 30 -12.85 15.29 -18.03
C PRO A 30 -12.35 16.74 -18.09
N TRP A 31 -12.62 17.48 -19.16
CA TRP A 31 -12.16 18.86 -19.35
C TRP A 31 -13.30 19.88 -19.42
N ASP A 32 -14.51 19.50 -18.97
CA ASP A 32 -15.67 20.40 -18.97
C ASP A 32 -15.33 21.74 -18.27
N PRO A 33 -15.63 22.90 -18.88
CA PRO A 33 -15.29 24.21 -18.31
C PRO A 33 -15.79 24.43 -16.87
N SER A 34 -16.89 23.77 -16.47
CA SER A 34 -17.45 23.89 -15.13
C SER A 34 -16.57 23.29 -14.02
N ILE A 35 -15.66 22.36 -14.37
CA ILE A 35 -14.76 21.72 -13.40
C ILE A 35 -13.36 22.31 -13.37
N LEU A 36 -12.96 23.07 -14.40
CA LEU A 36 -11.58 23.56 -14.53
C LEU A 36 -11.17 24.48 -13.39
N ARG A 37 -12.12 25.24 -12.82
CA ARG A 37 -11.88 26.08 -11.65
C ARG A 37 -11.53 25.32 -10.36
N TYR A 38 -11.82 24.02 -10.30
CA TYR A 38 -11.50 23.14 -9.18
C TYR A 38 -10.25 22.30 -9.44
N TYR A 39 -9.71 22.38 -10.66
CA TYR A 39 -8.52 21.67 -11.04
C TYR A 39 -7.29 22.51 -10.73
N SER A 40 -6.34 21.90 -10.02
CA SER A 40 -4.97 22.39 -9.90
C SER A 40 -4.01 21.25 -10.21
N LYS A 41 -2.92 21.59 -10.91
CA LYS A 41 -1.83 20.64 -11.12
C LYS A 41 -0.91 20.70 -9.90
N ALA A 42 -0.65 19.56 -9.28
CA ALA A 42 0.29 19.49 -8.18
C ALA A 42 1.73 19.75 -8.69
N PRO A 43 2.59 20.44 -7.91
CA PRO A 43 4.00 20.55 -8.24
C PRO A 43 4.70 19.19 -8.10
N PRO A 44 5.83 18.98 -8.81
CA PRO A 44 6.68 17.81 -8.64
C PRO A 44 7.01 17.51 -7.18
N LEU A 45 6.82 16.28 -6.73
CA LEU A 45 7.27 15.83 -5.41
C LEU A 45 8.81 15.74 -5.38
N ASN A 46 9.45 16.48 -4.48
CA ASN A 46 10.90 16.45 -4.29
C ASN A 46 11.25 16.01 -2.87
N CYS A 47 11.82 14.80 -2.76
CA CYS A 47 12.24 14.21 -1.49
C CYS A 47 13.75 14.37 -1.31
N ASN A 48 14.17 14.99 -0.20
CA ASN A 48 15.59 15.20 0.11
C ASN A 48 15.99 14.36 1.35
N PRO A 49 17.22 13.82 1.39
CA PRO A 49 17.73 13.13 2.57
C PRO A 49 17.66 14.02 3.82
N ILE A 50 17.17 13.48 4.95
CA ILE A 50 17.07 14.19 6.24
C ILE A 50 18.14 13.76 7.26
N GLN A 51 18.96 12.79 6.88
CA GLN A 51 20.00 12.16 7.68
C GLN A 51 21.19 11.71 6.82
N VAL A 52 22.29 11.37 7.48
CA VAL A 52 23.45 10.72 6.84
C VAL A 52 23.02 9.37 6.29
N GLN A 53 23.39 9.06 5.05
CA GLN A 53 23.03 7.79 4.42
C GLN A 53 24.08 6.72 4.77
N ALA A 54 23.84 5.97 5.86
CA ALA A 54 24.75 4.90 6.28
C ALA A 54 24.68 3.69 5.33
N VAL A 55 23.52 3.41 4.74
CA VAL A 55 23.30 2.37 3.73
C VAL A 55 23.28 3.00 2.34
N LYS A 56 24.14 2.53 1.45
CA LYS A 56 24.24 2.96 0.04
C LYS A 56 23.23 2.26 -0.86
N SER A 57 23.03 0.96 -0.64
CA SER A 57 22.11 0.15 -1.44
C SER A 57 21.59 -1.04 -0.65
N PHE A 58 20.44 -1.54 -1.10
CA PHE A 58 19.84 -2.76 -0.61
C PHE A 58 19.30 -3.57 -1.79
N GLU A 59 20.07 -4.57 -2.21
CA GLU A 59 19.81 -5.36 -3.43
C GLU A 59 19.92 -6.84 -3.14
N ASN A 60 18.91 -7.62 -3.55
CA ASN A 60 18.87 -9.09 -3.40
C ASN A 60 19.23 -9.60 -1.99
N GLY A 61 18.69 -8.93 -0.96
CA GLY A 61 18.97 -9.28 0.44
C GLY A 61 20.33 -8.83 0.96
N ILE A 62 21.12 -8.08 0.19
CA ILE A 62 22.43 -7.57 0.62
C ILE A 62 22.33 -6.07 0.88
N LEU A 63 22.60 -5.67 2.12
CA LEU A 63 22.80 -4.27 2.50
C LEU A 63 24.26 -3.91 2.25
N THR A 64 24.51 -2.84 1.51
CA THR A 64 25.85 -2.27 1.35
C THR A 64 25.91 -0.92 2.05
N PHE A 65 26.83 -0.78 3.00
CA PHE A 65 27.05 0.40 3.83
C PHE A 65 28.11 1.33 3.25
N ASP A 66 28.06 2.61 3.63
CA ASP A 66 29.14 3.56 3.36
C ASP A 66 30.31 3.32 4.33
N PRO A 67 31.50 2.88 3.85
CA PRO A 67 32.65 2.65 4.71
C PRO A 67 33.13 3.92 5.44
N THR A 68 32.82 5.11 4.92
CA THR A 68 33.20 6.37 5.57
C THR A 68 32.39 6.63 6.84
N VAL A 69 31.13 6.19 6.87
CA VAL A 69 30.23 6.33 8.02
C VAL A 69 30.56 5.27 9.08
N LEU A 70 30.89 4.05 8.66
CA LEU A 70 31.18 2.93 9.57
C LEU A 70 32.38 3.14 10.51
N LYS A 71 33.28 4.07 10.20
CA LYS A 71 34.47 4.34 11.04
C LYS A 71 34.15 4.87 12.43
N SER A 72 32.96 5.45 12.62
CA SER A 72 32.61 6.16 13.85
C SER A 72 31.27 5.73 14.45
N VAL A 73 30.68 4.64 13.94
CA VAL A 73 29.33 4.21 14.35
C VAL A 73 29.23 2.70 14.53
N LYS A 74 28.30 2.28 15.37
CA LYS A 74 27.82 0.91 15.48
C LYS A 74 26.42 0.83 14.92
N CYS A 75 26.18 -0.13 14.03
CA CYS A 75 24.88 -0.33 13.40
C CYS A 75 24.20 -1.59 13.92
N TYR A 76 22.89 -1.51 14.13
CA TYR A 76 22.04 -2.59 14.63
C TYR A 76 20.91 -2.84 13.65
N LYS A 77 20.52 -4.11 13.52
CA LYS A 77 19.30 -4.55 12.83
C LYS A 77 18.25 -4.92 13.86
N ILE A 78 17.04 -4.45 13.65
CA ILE A 78 15.86 -4.77 14.46
C ILE A 78 14.80 -5.32 13.51
N VAL A 79 14.41 -6.58 13.68
CA VAL A 79 13.34 -7.19 12.88
C VAL A 79 11.99 -6.67 13.37
N ILE A 80 11.07 -6.41 12.45
CA ILE A 80 9.73 -5.90 12.76
C ILE A 80 8.71 -6.95 12.32
N ARG A 81 7.84 -7.35 13.25
CA ARG A 81 6.85 -8.40 13.02
C ARG A 81 5.44 -7.91 13.29
N HIS A 82 4.47 -8.52 12.62
CA HIS A 82 3.07 -8.33 12.93
C HIS A 82 2.76 -8.83 14.36
N TYR A 83 1.93 -8.10 15.12
CA TYR A 83 1.55 -8.49 16.48
C TYR A 83 0.38 -9.48 16.46
N GLU A 84 0.68 -10.71 16.05
CA GLU A 84 -0.31 -11.77 15.90
C GLU A 84 -1.13 -12.03 17.18
N ASN A 85 -2.43 -12.30 16.99
CA ASN A 85 -3.44 -12.51 18.04
C ASN A 85 -3.72 -11.31 18.95
N VAL A 86 -3.15 -10.13 18.66
CA VAL A 86 -3.33 -8.93 19.51
C VAL A 86 -3.95 -7.79 18.72
N THR A 87 -3.25 -7.27 17.72
CA THR A 87 -3.74 -6.10 16.97
C THR A 87 -2.99 -5.91 15.67
N ASP A 88 -3.68 -5.33 14.70
CA ASP A 88 -3.07 -4.81 13.47
C ASP A 88 -2.65 -3.33 13.63
N LEU A 89 -2.87 -2.71 14.78
CA LEU A 89 -2.56 -1.30 15.04
C LEU A 89 -1.12 -1.07 15.50
N ASP A 90 -0.40 -2.12 15.82
CA ASP A 90 0.93 -2.09 16.41
C ASP A 90 1.80 -3.23 15.87
N VAL A 91 3.09 -3.19 16.18
CA VAL A 91 4.09 -4.16 15.73
C VAL A 91 4.98 -4.61 16.87
N ILE A 92 5.60 -5.78 16.70
CA ILE A 92 6.65 -6.27 17.60
C ILE A 92 8.00 -5.90 17.00
N HIS A 93 8.88 -5.34 17.84
CA HIS A 93 10.29 -5.15 17.53
C HIS A 93 11.10 -6.22 18.25
N ASP A 94 11.91 -6.96 17.50
CA ASP A 94 12.86 -7.91 18.08
C ASP A 94 14.02 -7.17 18.79
N GLU A 95 14.80 -7.89 19.59
CA GLU A 95 15.99 -7.33 20.22
C GLU A 95 17.03 -6.85 19.19
N PRO A 96 17.68 -5.69 19.40
CA PRO A 96 18.68 -5.17 18.46
C PRO A 96 19.87 -6.12 18.29
N VAL A 97 20.16 -6.49 17.04
CA VAL A 97 21.32 -7.33 16.68
C VAL A 97 22.42 -6.47 16.08
N LEU A 98 23.61 -6.47 16.68
CA LEU A 98 24.78 -5.76 16.15
C LEU A 98 25.18 -6.34 14.79
N LEU A 99 25.33 -5.47 13.78
CA LEU A 99 25.79 -5.86 12.46
C LEU A 99 27.33 -5.94 12.44
N ASN A 100 27.87 -7.11 12.11
CA ASN A 100 29.31 -7.29 12.00
C ASN A 100 29.83 -6.73 10.66
N LEU A 101 30.39 -5.51 10.72
CA LEU A 101 30.87 -4.75 9.56
C LEU A 101 32.37 -4.40 9.68
N THR A 102 33.14 -5.17 10.46
CA THR A 102 34.57 -4.89 10.71
C THR A 102 35.44 -5.06 9.47
N ASP A 103 35.21 -6.13 8.72
CA ASP A 103 36.04 -6.53 7.58
C ASP A 103 35.29 -6.41 6.24
N THR A 104 34.00 -6.08 6.29
CA THR A 104 33.15 -5.91 5.12
C THR A 104 32.18 -4.76 5.31
N SER A 105 31.88 -4.04 4.24
CA SER A 105 30.82 -3.03 4.23
C SER A 105 29.50 -3.58 3.72
N SER A 106 29.32 -4.91 3.66
CA SER A 106 28.10 -5.53 3.14
C SER A 106 27.67 -6.72 3.98
N ILE A 107 26.37 -6.87 4.20
CA ILE A 107 25.80 -7.94 5.01
C ILE A 107 24.54 -8.50 4.36
N ALA A 108 24.41 -9.82 4.38
CA ALA A 108 23.19 -10.50 3.95
C ALA A 108 22.13 -10.42 5.04
N VAL A 109 20.89 -10.15 4.64
CA VAL A 109 19.70 -10.08 5.48
C VAL A 109 18.59 -10.89 4.83
N ASP A 110 18.05 -11.84 5.57
CA ASP A 110 16.99 -12.76 5.17
C ASP A 110 15.64 -12.44 5.82
N ASP A 111 15.54 -11.30 6.52
CA ASP A 111 14.28 -10.78 7.07
C ASP A 111 13.51 -9.97 6.01
N GLU A 112 12.19 -10.13 5.98
CA GLU A 112 11.34 -9.37 5.06
C GLU A 112 11.20 -7.91 5.46
N ILE A 113 11.04 -7.62 6.75
CA ILE A 113 10.82 -6.26 7.27
C ILE A 113 11.71 -6.05 8.48
N PHE A 114 12.56 -5.03 8.41
CA PHE A 114 13.49 -4.69 9.48
C PHE A 114 13.86 -3.21 9.44
N GLU A 115 14.35 -2.72 10.56
CA GLU A 115 14.96 -1.41 10.71
C GLU A 115 16.47 -1.58 10.88
N VAL A 116 17.24 -0.66 10.29
CA VAL A 116 18.65 -0.47 10.60
C VAL A 116 18.81 0.87 11.32
N THR A 117 19.42 0.83 12.50
CA THR A 117 19.87 2.02 13.24
C THR A 117 21.38 2.05 13.29
N CYS A 118 21.99 3.25 13.23
CA CYS A 118 23.39 3.43 13.52
C CYS A 118 23.58 4.53 14.54
N GLU A 119 24.43 4.27 15.53
CA GLU A 119 24.72 5.15 16.65
C GLU A 119 26.21 5.46 16.72
N SER A 120 26.58 6.67 17.13
CA SER A 120 27.98 7.05 17.33
C SER A 120 28.69 6.13 18.34
N ASP A 121 29.91 5.71 18.01
CA ASP A 121 30.76 4.86 18.84
C ASP A 121 31.56 5.70 19.87
N GLY A 122 30.83 6.48 20.67
CA GLY A 122 31.36 7.37 21.70
C GLY A 122 30.61 7.25 23.03
N ILE A 123 31.04 8.01 24.03
CA ILE A 123 30.46 8.00 25.39
C ILE A 123 28.98 8.39 25.36
N LEU A 124 28.63 9.38 24.53
CA LEU A 124 27.25 9.74 24.24
C LEU A 124 26.84 9.08 22.93
N LYS A 125 25.93 8.11 23.04
CA LYS A 125 25.33 7.44 21.87
C LYS A 125 24.32 8.38 21.23
N GLN A 126 24.59 8.81 20.00
CA GLN A 126 23.68 9.58 19.18
C GLN A 126 23.28 8.76 17.95
N GLN A 127 21.99 8.58 17.73
CA GLN A 127 21.47 7.95 16.52
C GLN A 127 21.73 8.87 15.32
N VAL A 128 22.58 8.44 14.40
CA VAL A 128 22.93 9.20 13.18
C VAL A 128 22.18 8.71 11.95
N TYR A 129 21.70 7.47 12.00
CA TYR A 129 20.93 6.84 10.94
C TYR A 129 19.83 5.96 11.52
N LYS A 130 18.65 6.00 10.91
CA LYS A 130 17.54 5.07 11.13
C LYS A 130 16.76 4.97 9.83
N TYR A 131 16.55 3.75 9.35
CA TYR A 131 15.76 3.52 8.15
C TYR A 131 15.10 2.14 8.18
N HIS A 132 13.91 2.06 7.63
CA HIS A 132 13.16 0.81 7.52
C HIS A 132 13.35 0.23 6.13
N PHE A 133 13.46 -1.08 6.05
CA PHE A 133 13.61 -1.82 4.80
C PHE A 133 12.52 -2.87 4.69
N ALA A 134 12.08 -3.11 3.46
CA ALA A 134 11.17 -4.19 3.11
C ALA A 134 11.71 -4.95 1.89
N GLN A 135 11.63 -6.27 1.92
CA GLN A 135 11.94 -7.17 0.81
C GLN A 135 11.05 -8.40 0.83
N VAL A 136 10.91 -9.02 -0.33
CA VAL A 136 10.20 -10.30 -0.46
C VAL A 136 11.27 -11.37 -0.38
N VAL A 137 11.20 -12.23 0.64
CA VAL A 137 12.18 -13.29 0.83
C VAL A 137 11.58 -14.61 0.36
N PRO A 138 12.12 -15.23 -0.71
CA PRO A 138 11.73 -16.58 -1.08
C PRO A 138 12.20 -17.54 0.02
N LYS A 139 11.27 -18.19 0.73
CA LYS A 139 11.63 -19.22 1.71
C LYS A 139 12.28 -20.40 0.98
N LYS A 140 13.57 -20.67 1.30
CA LYS A 140 14.54 -21.72 0.86
C LYS A 140 14.41 -22.40 -0.51
N ASP A 141 13.21 -22.72 -0.98
CA ASP A 141 12.96 -23.28 -2.32
C ASP A 141 12.31 -22.27 -3.28
N GLY A 142 11.92 -21.06 -2.81
CA GLY A 142 11.21 -20.05 -3.60
C GLY A 142 9.82 -20.46 -4.11
N LEU A 143 9.47 -21.72 -3.90
CA LEU A 143 8.25 -22.37 -4.34
C LEU A 143 7.36 -22.75 -3.16
N ASN A 144 7.85 -22.71 -1.92
CA ASN A 144 7.13 -23.18 -0.74
C ASN A 144 6.88 -22.04 0.25
N ILE A 145 5.63 -21.60 0.37
CA ILE A 145 5.20 -20.66 1.40
C ILE A 145 4.32 -21.41 2.39
N LYS A 146 4.68 -21.42 3.68
CA LYS A 146 3.92 -22.11 4.74
C LYS A 146 3.59 -23.58 4.36
N ASN A 147 4.56 -24.31 3.78
CA ASN A 147 4.43 -25.69 3.27
C ASN A 147 3.47 -25.87 2.07
N ARG A 148 3.05 -24.78 1.42
CA ARG A 148 2.25 -24.80 0.20
C ARG A 148 3.12 -24.46 -1.01
N LYS A 149 3.05 -25.30 -2.05
CA LYS A 149 3.72 -25.03 -3.33
C LYS A 149 2.99 -23.93 -4.10
N ILE A 150 3.73 -22.96 -4.65
CA ILE A 150 3.18 -21.95 -5.56
C ILE A 150 3.08 -22.52 -6.97
N GLU A 151 1.88 -22.43 -7.53
CA GLU A 151 1.52 -23.12 -8.77
C GLU A 151 1.97 -22.40 -10.05
N GLU A 152 1.92 -23.18 -11.13
CA GLU A 152 1.87 -22.83 -12.56
C GLU A 152 1.04 -21.60 -12.95
N SER A 153 1.61 -20.50 -13.45
CA SER A 153 0.78 -19.57 -14.23
C SER A 153 0.45 -20.15 -15.61
N SER A 154 -0.82 -20.01 -16.00
CA SER A 154 -1.31 -20.44 -17.31
C SER A 154 -2.30 -19.42 -17.88
N PRO A 155 -2.69 -19.51 -19.16
CA PRO A 155 -3.74 -18.66 -19.71
C PRO A 155 -5.08 -18.76 -18.95
N ASP A 156 -5.40 -19.93 -18.42
CA ASP A 156 -6.62 -20.17 -17.64
C ASP A 156 -6.49 -19.70 -16.19
N PHE A 157 -5.25 -19.62 -15.67
CA PHE A 157 -4.93 -19.17 -14.32
C PHE A 157 -3.85 -18.06 -14.39
N PRO A 158 -4.23 -16.82 -14.75
CA PRO A 158 -3.30 -15.71 -14.82
C PRO A 158 -2.98 -15.13 -13.44
N SER A 159 -1.80 -14.54 -13.28
CA SER A 159 -1.52 -13.68 -12.11
C SER A 159 -2.41 -12.44 -12.10
N VAL A 160 -2.81 -11.97 -10.92
CA VAL A 160 -3.71 -10.82 -10.74
C VAL A 160 -3.02 -9.76 -9.88
N ILE A 161 -2.94 -8.54 -10.42
CA ILE A 161 -2.42 -7.36 -9.71
C ILE A 161 -3.56 -6.33 -9.67
N MET A 162 -4.01 -6.01 -8.47
CA MET A 162 -5.02 -5.01 -8.19
C MET A 162 -4.38 -3.79 -7.53
N ILE A 163 -4.42 -2.67 -8.24
CA ILE A 163 -3.88 -1.39 -7.77
C ILE A 163 -5.03 -0.42 -7.50
N GLY A 164 -5.29 -0.15 -6.23
CA GLY A 164 -6.20 0.88 -5.77
C GLY A 164 -5.47 2.22 -5.62
N ILE A 165 -6.06 3.28 -6.16
CA ILE A 165 -5.61 4.66 -5.93
C ILE A 165 -6.72 5.42 -5.23
N ASP A 166 -6.47 5.83 -3.99
CA ASP A 166 -7.48 6.50 -3.16
C ASP A 166 -7.78 7.91 -3.70
N SER A 167 -9.03 8.34 -3.47
CA SER A 167 -9.53 9.68 -3.76
C SER A 167 -9.41 10.09 -5.23
N MET A 168 -9.38 9.10 -6.14
CA MET A 168 -9.29 9.32 -7.58
C MET A 168 -10.59 8.98 -8.30
N SER A 169 -11.15 9.97 -8.99
CA SER A 169 -12.20 9.73 -9.99
C SER A 169 -11.58 9.41 -11.35
N ARG A 170 -12.30 8.65 -12.19
CA ARG A 170 -11.89 8.37 -13.58
C ARG A 170 -11.51 9.65 -14.34
N SER A 171 -12.33 10.70 -14.24
CA SER A 171 -12.05 11.98 -14.90
C SER A 171 -10.77 12.64 -14.38
N ASN A 172 -10.48 12.52 -13.08
CA ASN A 172 -9.25 13.06 -12.52
C ASN A 172 -8.01 12.23 -12.89
N PHE A 173 -8.15 10.91 -13.03
CA PHE A 173 -7.09 10.04 -13.54
C PHE A 173 -6.69 10.42 -14.96
N VAL A 174 -7.66 10.67 -15.84
CA VAL A 174 -7.40 11.18 -17.21
C VAL A 174 -6.63 12.50 -17.21
N ARG A 175 -6.94 13.41 -16.28
CA ARG A 175 -6.28 14.73 -16.19
C ARG A 175 -4.88 14.66 -15.59
N GLN A 176 -4.71 13.95 -14.47
CA GLN A 176 -3.48 13.99 -13.68
C GLN A 176 -2.46 12.91 -14.09
N MET A 177 -2.91 11.81 -14.70
CA MET A 177 -2.05 10.72 -15.18
C MET A 177 -2.24 10.45 -16.69
N PRO A 178 -2.14 11.47 -17.56
CA PRO A 178 -2.44 11.32 -18.98
C PRO A 178 -1.49 10.34 -19.69
N LYS A 179 -0.23 10.26 -19.24
CA LYS A 179 0.75 9.30 -19.78
C LYS A 179 0.35 7.85 -19.45
N THR A 180 -0.02 7.59 -18.20
CA THR A 180 -0.48 6.27 -17.75
C THR A 180 -1.78 5.88 -18.44
N TYR A 181 -2.75 6.79 -18.50
CA TYR A 181 -4.02 6.53 -19.17
C TYR A 181 -3.83 6.21 -20.66
N LYS A 182 -2.99 6.97 -21.36
CA LYS A 182 -2.64 6.70 -22.78
C LYS A 182 -2.02 5.31 -22.93
N TYR A 183 -1.01 4.99 -22.12
CA TYR A 183 -0.34 3.69 -22.16
C TYR A 183 -1.32 2.54 -21.95
N MET A 184 -2.21 2.65 -20.95
CA MET A 184 -3.23 1.63 -20.68
C MET A 184 -4.12 1.36 -21.89
N LEU A 185 -4.62 2.42 -22.55
CA LEU A 185 -5.45 2.28 -23.74
C LEU A 185 -4.70 1.61 -24.90
N GLU A 186 -3.44 1.98 -25.10
CA GLU A 186 -2.58 1.40 -26.15
C GLU A 186 -2.26 -0.07 -25.90
N THR A 187 -2.27 -0.53 -24.64
CA THR A 187 -2.05 -1.93 -24.26
C THR A 187 -3.34 -2.76 -24.17
N GLY A 188 -4.47 -2.25 -24.68
CA GLY A 188 -5.74 -2.99 -24.72
C GLY A 188 -6.51 -3.01 -23.39
N PHE A 189 -6.26 -2.06 -22.50
CA PHE A 189 -7.01 -1.95 -21.24
C PHE A 189 -8.51 -1.68 -21.49
N ILE A 190 -9.37 -2.39 -20.74
CA ILE A 190 -10.82 -2.21 -20.81
C ILE A 190 -11.24 -1.12 -19.82
N ASP A 191 -11.56 0.06 -20.33
CA ASP A 191 -12.06 1.19 -19.54
C ASP A 191 -13.55 1.01 -19.20
N LEU A 192 -13.82 0.56 -17.97
CA LEU A 192 -15.17 0.35 -17.43
C LEU A 192 -15.86 1.69 -17.08
N LYS A 193 -16.31 2.43 -18.10
CA LYS A 193 -16.92 3.77 -17.96
C LYS A 193 -18.14 3.84 -17.04
N GLY A 194 -18.83 2.71 -16.83
CA GLY A 194 -20.00 2.60 -15.95
C GLY A 194 -19.68 2.14 -14.53
N HIS A 195 -18.43 1.80 -14.23
CA HIS A 195 -18.04 1.34 -12.89
C HIS A 195 -18.08 2.52 -11.90
N MET A 196 -18.77 2.31 -10.78
CA MET A 196 -18.98 3.32 -9.76
C MET A 196 -18.69 2.78 -8.37
N LYS A 197 -18.28 3.70 -7.49
CA LYS A 197 -18.18 3.44 -6.05
C LYS A 197 -19.57 3.16 -5.49
N ILE A 198 -19.66 2.26 -4.52
CA ILE A 198 -20.91 1.93 -3.83
C ILE A 198 -21.02 2.64 -2.47
N HIS A 199 -19.94 3.26 -2.00
CA HIS A 199 -19.90 3.97 -0.73
C HIS A 199 -19.05 5.24 -0.81
N ASP A 200 -19.20 6.15 0.15
CA ASP A 200 -18.44 7.39 0.14
C ASP A 200 -16.99 7.22 0.57
N ASN A 201 -16.73 6.35 1.55
CA ASN A 201 -15.40 6.10 2.11
C ASN A 201 -14.72 4.88 1.50
N THR A 202 -13.38 4.88 1.52
CA THR A 202 -12.50 3.80 1.03
C THR A 202 -12.87 2.43 1.61
N TYR A 203 -13.18 2.36 2.91
CA TYR A 203 -13.53 1.12 3.62
C TYR A 203 -14.65 0.33 2.93
N GLY A 204 -15.84 0.92 2.77
CA GLY A 204 -16.99 0.21 2.18
C GLY A 204 -16.77 -0.24 0.73
N ASN A 205 -16.06 0.55 -0.07
CA ASN A 205 -15.74 0.19 -1.46
C ASN A 205 -14.71 -0.93 -1.54
N THR A 206 -13.67 -0.85 -0.70
CA THR A 206 -12.58 -1.83 -0.67
C THR A 206 -13.07 -3.16 -0.10
N LEU A 207 -13.90 -3.13 0.93
CA LEU A 207 -14.52 -4.32 1.47
C LEU A 207 -15.36 -5.03 0.39
N ALA A 208 -16.19 -4.29 -0.36
CA ALA A 208 -17.03 -4.87 -1.40
C ALA A 208 -16.25 -5.44 -2.59
N ILE A 209 -15.19 -4.78 -3.06
CA ILE A 209 -14.41 -5.31 -4.19
C ILE A 209 -13.62 -6.57 -3.79
N LEU A 210 -13.26 -6.70 -2.51
CA LEU A 210 -12.45 -7.83 -2.04
C LEU A 210 -13.27 -8.99 -1.48
N THR A 211 -14.50 -8.79 -1.04
CA THR A 211 -15.35 -9.87 -0.49
C THR A 211 -16.58 -10.16 -1.35
N GLY A 212 -16.91 -9.29 -2.30
CA GLY A 212 -18.16 -9.34 -3.05
C GLY A 212 -19.40 -8.98 -2.22
N LYS A 213 -19.24 -8.55 -0.96
CA LYS A 213 -20.34 -8.24 -0.02
C LYS A 213 -20.32 -6.77 0.36
N ARG A 214 -21.51 -6.18 0.54
CA ARG A 214 -21.64 -4.82 1.10
C ARG A 214 -21.32 -4.85 2.59
N GLY A 215 -20.21 -4.25 2.98
CA GLY A 215 -19.95 -3.98 4.39
C GLY A 215 -21.01 -3.05 4.94
N VAL A 216 -21.11 -1.87 4.34
CA VAL A 216 -21.89 -0.73 4.81
C VAL A 216 -23.28 -0.67 4.20
N SER A 217 -24.26 -0.25 5.00
CA SER A 217 -25.59 0.08 4.47
C SER A 217 -25.55 1.42 3.72
N VAL A 218 -26.32 1.47 2.63
CA VAL A 218 -26.63 2.69 1.88
C VAL A 218 -28.13 2.87 1.84
N GLY A 219 -28.63 4.03 1.41
CA GLY A 219 -30.06 4.35 1.47
C GLY A 219 -30.97 3.29 0.86
N GLU A 220 -30.52 2.66 -0.23
CA GLU A 220 -31.27 1.66 -0.98
C GLU A 220 -30.95 0.20 -0.58
N PHE A 221 -29.83 -0.06 0.10
CA PHE A 221 -29.36 -1.43 0.34
C PHE A 221 -28.78 -1.61 1.74
N ALA A 222 -29.20 -2.67 2.42
CA ALA A 222 -28.63 -3.06 3.70
C ALA A 222 -27.20 -3.59 3.55
N ALA A 223 -26.46 -3.49 4.66
CA ALA A 223 -25.21 -4.21 4.88
C ALA A 223 -25.44 -5.72 4.82
N GLU A 224 -24.50 -6.45 4.24
CA GLU A 224 -24.45 -7.91 4.15
C GLU A 224 -23.43 -8.53 5.11
N MET A 225 -22.66 -7.67 5.80
CA MET A 225 -21.62 -8.08 6.74
C MET A 225 -21.88 -7.44 8.11
N ASN A 226 -21.36 -8.07 9.16
CA ASN A 226 -21.44 -7.50 10.50
C ASN A 226 -20.48 -6.31 10.61
N GLU A 227 -21.02 -5.13 10.91
CA GLU A 227 -20.26 -3.88 11.05
C GLU A 227 -20.28 -3.38 12.50
N SER A 228 -19.84 -4.23 13.41
CA SER A 228 -19.57 -3.78 14.77
C SER A 228 -18.24 -3.03 14.81
N TRP A 229 -18.14 -2.01 15.66
CA TRP A 229 -16.83 -1.49 16.02
C TRP A 229 -16.04 -2.56 16.77
N HIS A 230 -14.71 -2.50 16.70
CA HIS A 230 -13.79 -3.44 17.34
C HIS A 230 -13.88 -4.88 16.81
N ILE A 231 -14.28 -5.04 15.55
CA ILE A 231 -14.16 -6.33 14.85
C ILE A 231 -12.76 -6.50 14.26
N ALA A 232 -12.37 -7.76 14.15
CA ALA A 232 -11.28 -8.19 13.29
C ALA A 232 -11.83 -8.79 11.99
N PHE A 233 -11.04 -8.74 10.93
CA PHE A 233 -11.45 -9.14 9.58
C PHE A 233 -10.98 -10.56 9.21
N ASP A 234 -10.37 -11.28 10.14
CA ASP A 234 -9.80 -12.62 9.94
C ASP A 234 -10.80 -13.64 9.41
N GLU A 235 -12.08 -13.54 9.76
CA GLU A 235 -13.13 -14.48 9.33
C GLU A 235 -13.81 -14.08 8.02
N PHE A 236 -13.43 -12.96 7.42
CA PHE A 236 -14.10 -12.46 6.22
C PHE A 236 -13.61 -13.19 4.96
N ASP A 237 -14.52 -13.45 4.03
CA ASP A 237 -14.23 -14.16 2.77
C ASP A 237 -13.53 -13.26 1.75
N PHE A 238 -12.30 -12.82 2.05
CA PHE A 238 -11.53 -12.03 1.11
C PHE A 238 -11.04 -12.87 -0.06
N VAL A 239 -11.04 -12.26 -1.25
CA VAL A 239 -10.61 -12.88 -2.51
C VAL A 239 -9.19 -13.41 -2.44
N TRP A 240 -8.29 -12.77 -1.68
CA TRP A 240 -6.93 -13.27 -1.50
C TRP A 240 -6.88 -14.62 -0.79
N LYS A 241 -7.86 -14.97 0.06
CA LYS A 241 -7.92 -16.31 0.66
C LYS A 241 -8.17 -17.37 -0.41
N GLN A 242 -9.11 -17.11 -1.32
CA GLN A 242 -9.39 -17.99 -2.45
C GLN A 242 -8.17 -18.11 -3.37
N PHE A 243 -7.47 -17.02 -3.66
CA PHE A 243 -6.21 -17.08 -4.42
C PHE A 243 -5.14 -17.91 -3.69
N ASN A 244 -4.99 -17.73 -2.37
CA ASN A 244 -4.04 -18.53 -1.57
C ASN A 244 -4.36 -20.03 -1.63
N GLU A 245 -5.62 -20.39 -1.45
CA GLU A 245 -6.12 -21.78 -1.54
C GLU A 245 -5.89 -22.40 -2.92
N ASN A 246 -5.95 -21.58 -3.99
CA ASN A 246 -5.71 -22.00 -5.36
C ASN A 246 -4.23 -21.91 -5.80
N GLY A 247 -3.28 -21.88 -4.85
CA GLY A 247 -1.86 -21.99 -5.17
C GLY A 247 -1.17 -20.68 -5.55
N TYR A 248 -1.80 -19.52 -5.35
CA TYR A 248 -1.18 -18.21 -5.60
C TYR A 248 -0.34 -17.78 -4.40
N ALA A 249 0.82 -17.17 -4.64
CA ALA A 249 1.42 -16.32 -3.61
C ALA A 249 0.50 -15.10 -3.41
N THR A 250 0.27 -14.67 -2.18
CA THR A 250 -0.64 -13.54 -1.90
C THR A 250 0.07 -12.39 -1.23
N PHE A 251 -0.36 -11.18 -1.57
CA PHE A 251 0.25 -9.96 -1.09
C PHE A 251 -0.80 -8.90 -0.78
N TYR A 252 -0.64 -8.20 0.35
CA TYR A 252 -1.40 -6.99 0.68
C TYR A 252 -0.49 -5.83 1.15
N ALA A 253 -0.67 -4.63 0.60
CA ALA A 253 -0.03 -3.40 1.10
C ALA A 253 -0.96 -2.19 1.09
N GLU A 254 -0.82 -1.34 2.12
CA GLU A 254 -1.48 -0.04 2.23
C GLU A 254 -0.52 0.96 2.91
N ASP A 255 -0.35 2.13 2.32
CA ASP A 255 0.72 3.10 2.64
C ASP A 255 0.43 4.01 3.85
N ARG A 256 -0.82 4.07 4.30
CA ARG A 256 -1.27 5.02 5.33
C ARG A 256 -1.85 4.33 6.56
N PRO A 257 -1.02 3.99 7.57
CA PRO A 257 -1.48 3.30 8.77
C PRO A 257 -2.39 4.16 9.66
N ASP A 258 -2.25 5.49 9.61
CA ASP A 258 -3.08 6.45 10.35
C ASP A 258 -4.56 6.45 9.93
N ILE A 259 -4.83 6.09 8.68
CA ILE A 259 -6.17 6.06 8.08
C ILE A 259 -6.43 4.74 7.33
N GLY A 260 -5.80 3.65 7.77
CA GLY A 260 -5.86 2.35 7.12
C GLY A 260 -7.28 1.84 6.90
N THR A 261 -7.50 1.12 5.80
CA THR A 261 -8.82 0.67 5.33
C THR A 261 -9.49 -0.18 6.40
N PHE A 262 -8.79 -1.18 6.92
CA PHE A 262 -9.30 -2.14 7.90
C PHE A 262 -8.99 -1.76 9.35
N THR A 263 -8.32 -0.63 9.57
CA THR A 263 -7.97 -0.10 10.90
C THR A 263 -8.50 1.31 11.10
N PHE A 264 -9.58 1.64 10.41
CA PHE A 264 -10.11 3.00 10.33
C PHE A 264 -10.34 3.61 11.72
N LYS A 265 -9.68 4.75 11.96
CA LYS A 265 -9.72 5.53 13.21
C LYS A 265 -9.37 4.74 14.49
N ASN A 266 -8.65 3.63 14.38
CA ASN A 266 -8.38 2.71 15.49
C ASN A 266 -9.66 2.17 16.15
N LEU A 267 -10.80 2.26 15.46
CA LEU A 267 -12.08 1.70 15.91
C LEU A 267 -12.30 0.28 15.37
N LEU A 268 -11.40 -0.19 14.51
CA LEU A 268 -11.38 -1.53 13.93
C LEU A 268 -10.04 -2.17 14.27
N LEU A 269 -10.03 -3.47 14.56
CA LEU A 269 -8.83 -4.18 14.99
C LEU A 269 -7.91 -4.58 13.84
N GLY A 270 -8.38 -4.47 12.59
CA GLY A 270 -7.68 -4.95 11.40
C GLY A 270 -7.66 -6.47 11.34
N PHE A 271 -6.49 -7.04 11.09
CA PHE A 271 -6.27 -8.49 11.08
C PHE A 271 -5.49 -8.95 12.31
N LEU A 272 -6.00 -9.93 13.04
CA LEU A 272 -5.27 -10.53 14.16
C LEU A 272 -4.19 -11.50 13.68
N GLN A 273 -4.36 -12.08 12.49
CA GLN A 273 -3.41 -12.92 11.80
C GLN A 273 -2.97 -12.25 10.50
N GLN A 274 -1.72 -12.45 10.10
CA GLN A 274 -1.25 -11.89 8.83
C GLN A 274 -2.14 -12.37 7.67
N PRO A 275 -2.83 -11.47 6.93
CA PRO A 275 -3.92 -11.86 6.02
C PRO A 275 -3.46 -12.47 4.70
N THR A 276 -2.19 -12.28 4.34
CA THR A 276 -1.58 -12.71 3.07
C THR A 276 -0.17 -13.24 3.29
N ASP A 277 0.43 -13.90 2.30
CA ASP A 277 1.79 -14.44 2.43
C ASP A 277 2.83 -13.32 2.65
N HIS A 278 2.65 -12.17 2.01
CA HIS A 278 3.49 -10.98 2.18
C HIS A 278 2.64 -9.77 2.56
N TYR A 279 2.93 -9.16 3.70
CA TYR A 279 2.13 -8.09 4.26
C TYR A 279 2.98 -6.87 4.62
N LEU A 280 2.82 -5.75 3.90
CA LEU A 280 3.67 -4.56 4.08
C LEU A 280 3.30 -3.74 5.33
N ARG A 281 2.17 -4.01 5.99
CA ARG A 281 1.70 -3.14 7.06
C ARG A 281 2.67 -2.97 8.23
N PRO A 282 3.41 -3.99 8.72
CA PRO A 282 4.38 -3.79 9.80
C PRO A 282 5.45 -2.76 9.45
N PHE A 283 5.90 -2.72 8.19
CA PHE A 283 6.81 -1.69 7.69
C PHE A 283 6.20 -0.30 7.87
N TRP A 284 4.96 -0.10 7.39
CA TRP A 284 4.33 1.21 7.43
C TRP A 284 4.00 1.66 8.84
N ILE A 285 3.53 0.78 9.72
CA ILE A 285 3.28 1.12 11.14
C ILE A 285 4.55 1.67 11.78
N SER A 286 5.67 0.94 11.66
CA SER A 286 6.94 1.36 12.26
C SER A 286 7.53 2.62 11.58
N ALA A 287 7.53 2.65 10.25
CA ALA A 287 8.12 3.74 9.48
C ALA A 287 7.34 5.06 9.63
N PHE A 288 6.01 5.02 9.54
CA PHE A 288 5.14 6.20 9.50
C PHE A 288 5.22 7.02 10.80
N TRP A 289 5.28 6.34 11.96
CA TRP A 289 5.34 7.00 13.26
C TRP A 289 6.75 7.41 13.68
N SER A 290 7.78 6.99 12.94
CA SER A 290 9.19 7.30 13.22
C SER A 290 9.54 8.79 13.06
N LEU A 291 10.61 9.22 13.73
CA LEU A 291 11.16 10.57 13.54
C LEU A 291 11.62 10.85 12.11
N VAL A 292 11.99 9.80 11.35
CA VAL A 292 12.38 9.91 9.94
C VAL A 292 11.21 10.41 9.12
N SER A 293 10.05 9.76 9.24
CA SER A 293 8.80 10.17 8.57
C SER A 293 8.40 11.58 8.97
N ARG A 294 8.38 11.90 10.27
CA ARG A 294 7.99 13.23 10.78
C ARG A 294 8.89 14.37 10.30
N ARG A 295 10.17 14.12 10.04
CA ARG A 295 11.15 15.11 9.54
C ARG A 295 11.20 15.19 8.02
N SER A 296 10.64 14.19 7.32
CA SER A 296 10.60 14.15 5.86
C SER A 296 9.59 15.16 5.31
N VAL A 297 9.75 15.51 4.03
CA VAL A 297 8.71 16.23 3.29
C VAL A 297 7.44 15.38 3.26
N ALA A 298 6.27 16.00 3.30
CA ALA A 298 5.00 15.27 3.23
C ALA A 298 4.96 14.34 2.00
N SER A 299 4.47 13.11 2.18
CA SER A 299 4.50 12.03 1.17
C SER A 299 5.91 11.51 0.79
N CYS A 300 6.94 11.90 1.52
CA CYS A 300 8.28 11.33 1.46
C CYS A 300 8.61 10.53 2.73
N TYR A 301 9.50 9.56 2.58
CA TYR A 301 10.17 8.86 3.66
C TYR A 301 11.67 8.96 3.41
N ASP A 302 12.32 9.86 4.15
CA ASP A 302 13.66 10.37 3.87
C ASP A 302 13.74 10.92 2.42
N SER A 303 14.66 10.40 1.63
CA SER A 303 14.93 10.80 0.25
C SER A 303 14.02 10.15 -0.79
N LYS A 304 13.06 9.30 -0.38
CA LYS A 304 12.18 8.57 -1.31
C LYS A 304 10.70 8.95 -1.16
N PRO A 305 9.96 9.11 -2.27
CA PRO A 305 8.50 9.14 -2.22
C PRO A 305 7.91 7.86 -1.60
N GLN A 306 6.90 8.00 -0.74
CA GLN A 306 6.27 6.88 -0.04
C GLN A 306 5.64 5.87 -1.02
N HIS A 307 4.97 6.35 -2.07
CA HIS A 307 4.39 5.48 -3.09
C HIS A 307 5.43 4.65 -3.86
N LEU A 308 6.65 5.17 -4.04
CA LEU A 308 7.72 4.40 -4.69
C LEU A 308 8.21 3.26 -3.82
N LEU A 309 8.23 3.39 -2.49
CA LEU A 309 8.59 2.29 -1.59
C LEU A 309 7.63 1.10 -1.75
N GLN A 310 6.32 1.37 -1.86
CA GLN A 310 5.31 0.35 -2.07
C GLN A 310 5.40 -0.29 -3.46
N LEU A 311 5.64 0.51 -4.51
CA LEU A 311 5.83 0.01 -5.88
C LEU A 311 7.14 -0.76 -6.05
N GLU A 312 8.23 -0.36 -5.40
CA GLU A 312 9.49 -1.10 -5.36
C GLU A 312 9.29 -2.47 -4.67
N TYR A 313 8.47 -2.52 -3.61
CA TYR A 313 8.12 -3.78 -2.94
C TYR A 313 7.29 -4.70 -3.86
N LEU A 314 6.31 -4.16 -4.61
CA LEU A 314 5.60 -4.89 -5.68
C LEU A 314 6.57 -5.39 -6.77
N GLN A 315 7.49 -4.55 -7.22
CA GLN A 315 8.47 -4.94 -8.23
C GLN A 315 9.32 -6.12 -7.75
N ARG A 316 9.81 -6.08 -6.50
CA ARG A 316 10.54 -7.19 -5.87
C ARG A 316 9.68 -8.45 -5.80
N TYR A 317 8.42 -8.33 -5.42
CA TYR A 317 7.46 -9.44 -5.40
C TYR A 317 7.30 -10.10 -6.78
N ILE A 318 7.14 -9.31 -7.85
CA ILE A 318 7.05 -9.83 -9.22
C ILE A 318 8.34 -10.56 -9.62
N TRP A 319 9.50 -10.00 -9.27
CA TRP A 319 10.81 -10.57 -9.59
C TRP A 319 11.07 -11.90 -8.88
N VAL A 320 10.82 -11.96 -7.57
CA VAL A 320 11.07 -13.16 -6.75
C VAL A 320 10.26 -14.36 -7.25
N PHE A 321 8.99 -14.14 -7.60
CA PHE A 321 8.10 -15.23 -7.99
C PHE A 321 8.18 -15.61 -9.48
N ASN A 322 8.98 -14.94 -10.32
CA ASN A 322 9.06 -15.15 -11.77
C ASN A 322 7.69 -15.07 -12.50
N PHE A 323 7.68 -14.81 -13.81
CA PHE A 323 6.44 -14.67 -14.58
C PHE A 323 5.59 -15.95 -14.65
N TYR A 324 6.20 -17.10 -14.38
CA TYR A 324 5.58 -18.42 -14.47
C TYR A 324 4.89 -18.91 -13.19
N ARG A 325 4.84 -18.10 -12.12
CA ARG A 325 4.14 -18.48 -10.88
C ARG A 325 2.89 -17.64 -10.64
N LEU A 326 1.89 -18.28 -10.04
CA LEU A 326 0.64 -17.64 -9.64
C LEU A 326 0.86 -16.64 -8.52
N ARG A 327 0.36 -15.41 -8.74
CA ARG A 327 0.52 -14.27 -7.84
C ARG A 327 -0.77 -13.48 -7.75
N PHE A 328 -1.17 -13.16 -6.53
CA PHE A 328 -2.23 -12.20 -6.26
C PHE A 328 -1.63 -11.06 -5.45
N PHE A 329 -1.78 -9.85 -5.96
CA PHE A 329 -1.35 -8.64 -5.27
C PHE A 329 -2.53 -7.68 -5.17
N PHE A 330 -2.81 -7.21 -3.97
CA PHE A 330 -3.68 -6.08 -3.75
C PHE A 330 -2.93 -4.96 -3.04
N THR A 331 -3.07 -3.74 -3.54
CA THR A 331 -2.56 -2.57 -2.83
C THR A 331 -3.53 -1.41 -2.87
N MET A 332 -3.56 -0.64 -1.79
CA MET A 332 -4.20 0.67 -1.74
C MET A 332 -3.11 1.73 -1.55
N MET A 333 -3.00 2.64 -2.53
CA MET A 333 -2.12 3.80 -2.45
C MET A 333 -2.95 5.04 -2.16
N ARG A 334 -2.69 5.67 -1.03
CA ARG A 334 -3.40 6.86 -0.56
C ARG A 334 -2.57 8.12 -0.64
N ASP A 335 -1.25 8.01 -0.72
CA ASP A 335 -0.40 9.17 -0.92
C ASP A 335 -0.57 9.76 -2.31
N ASN A 336 -0.25 11.05 -2.43
CA ASN A 336 -0.43 11.83 -3.66
C ASN A 336 0.47 11.30 -4.78
N LEU A 337 -0.02 10.32 -5.54
CA LEU A 337 0.60 9.78 -6.77
C LEU A 337 0.68 10.80 -7.92
N TYR A 338 0.11 11.99 -7.74
CA TYR A 338 -0.02 13.03 -8.75
C TYR A 338 0.96 14.19 -8.57
N ALA A 339 1.81 14.10 -7.54
CA ALA A 339 2.89 15.05 -7.27
C ALA A 339 4.18 14.56 -7.92
#